data_AF-E1TDN8-F1
#
_entry.id   AF-E1TDN8-F1
#
_cell.length_a   1.000
_cell.length_b   1.000
_cell.length_c   1.000
_cell.angle_alpha   90.00
_cell.angle_beta   90.00
_cell.angle_gamma   90.00
#
_symmetry.space_group_name_H-M   'P 1'
#
loop_
_entity.id
_entity.type
_entity.pdbx_description
1 polymer ?
#
loop_
_entity_poly.entity_id
_entity_poly.type
_entity_poly.pdbx_seq_one_letter_code
_entity_poly.pdbx_strand_id
1 'polypeptide(L)'
;MCDAEVAAVLLNRCTAQPFDDDEPSYLDILREGNLAFKHEIGFVGVRDLPDPEACCAESIIFADGSRALRISAAQGDTGWTQWTALQPLH
;
A
#
# COMPACT_ATOMS: atom_id res chain seq x y z
N MET A 1 3.63 17.79 5.66
CA MET A 1 3.61 16.53 4.90
C MET A 1 3.41 15.43 5.94
N CYS A 2 2.38 14.62 5.82
CA CYS A 2 2.14 13.51 6.76
C CYS A 2 2.97 12.28 6.36
N ASP A 3 3.09 11.33 7.27
CA ASP A 3 3.91 10.12 7.05
C ASP A 3 3.43 9.33 5.82
N ALA A 4 2.11 9.30 5.56
CA ALA A 4 1.53 8.67 4.39
C ALA A 4 1.98 9.29 3.05
N GLU A 5 2.17 10.61 2.98
CA GLU A 5 2.64 11.28 1.75
C GLU A 5 4.10 10.91 1.47
N VAL A 6 4.94 10.93 2.51
CA VAL A 6 6.34 10.51 2.42
C VAL A 6 6.43 9.05 1.98
N ALA A 7 5.66 8.18 2.62
CA ALA A 7 5.63 6.76 2.30
C ALA A 7 5.17 6.50 0.87
N ALA A 8 4.09 7.12 0.40
CA ALA A 8 3.61 6.93 -0.97
C ALA A 8 4.69 7.31 -2.01
N VAL A 9 5.42 8.40 -1.78
CA VAL A 9 6.51 8.82 -2.68
C VAL A 9 7.65 7.80 -2.68
N LEU A 10 8.09 7.34 -1.51
CA LEU A 10 9.18 6.37 -1.39
C LEU A 10 8.82 5.03 -2.03
N LEU A 11 7.63 4.52 -1.71
CA LEU A 11 7.15 3.23 -2.20
C LEU A 11 6.96 3.23 -3.72
N ASN A 12 6.37 4.30 -4.29
CA ASN A 12 6.22 4.43 -5.73
C ASN A 12 7.57 4.50 -6.46
N ARG A 13 8.59 5.10 -5.83
CA ARG A 13 9.96 5.14 -6.38
C ARG A 13 10.58 3.75 -6.39
N CYS A 14 10.43 2.98 -5.31
CA CYS A 14 10.90 1.60 -5.25
C CYS A 14 10.27 0.75 -6.35
N THR A 15 8.94 0.80 -6.51
CA THR A 15 8.25 -0.02 -7.53
C THR A 15 8.60 0.34 -8.97
N ALA A 16 9.19 1.51 -9.22
CA ALA A 16 9.57 1.97 -10.56
C ALA A 16 10.99 1.54 -10.96
N GLN A 17 11.82 1.06 -10.02
CA GLN A 17 13.18 0.61 -10.32
C GLN A 17 13.22 -0.93 -10.43
N PRO A 18 13.80 -1.50 -11.50
CA PRO A 18 14.07 -2.93 -11.55
C PRO A 18 15.14 -3.24 -10.51
N PHE A 19 14.76 -3.90 -9.43
CA PHE A 19 15.72 -4.47 -8.49
C PHE A 19 16.22 -5.80 -9.06
N ASP A 20 17.50 -5.85 -9.43
CA ASP A 20 18.22 -7.10 -9.62
C ASP A 20 18.52 -7.68 -8.23
N ASP A 21 18.14 -8.95 -8.05
CA ASP A 21 18.38 -9.83 -6.91
C ASP A 21 17.61 -9.57 -5.59
N ASP A 22 16.93 -10.63 -5.14
CA ASP A 22 16.26 -10.86 -3.84
C ASP A 22 15.62 -9.61 -3.22
N GLU A 23 14.45 -9.26 -3.76
CA GLU A 23 13.61 -8.10 -3.41
C GLU A 23 13.62 -7.83 -1.88
N PRO A 24 14.33 -6.80 -1.38
CA PRO A 24 14.06 -6.31 -0.03
C PRO A 24 12.59 -5.95 -0.01
N SER A 25 11.87 -6.33 1.06
CA SER A 25 10.47 -5.97 1.19
C SER A 25 10.42 -4.46 0.99
N TYR A 26 9.67 -3.93 0.02
CA TYR A 26 9.57 -2.47 -0.22
C TYR A 26 9.17 -1.69 1.05
N LEU A 27 8.73 -2.38 2.12
CA LEU A 27 8.51 -1.86 3.46
C LEU A 27 9.80 -1.54 4.23
N ASP A 28 10.93 -2.14 3.89
CA ASP A 28 12.24 -1.91 4.51
C ASP A 28 12.69 -0.46 4.30
N ILE A 29 12.37 0.17 3.15
CA ILE A 29 12.64 1.61 2.95
C ILE A 29 11.93 2.49 3.99
N LEU A 30 10.75 2.08 4.46
CA LEU A 30 10.01 2.79 5.49
C LEU A 30 10.63 2.56 6.87
N ARG A 31 11.11 1.34 7.13
CA ARG A 31 11.82 0.98 8.37
C ARG A 31 13.16 1.70 8.47
N GLU A 32 13.91 1.79 7.38
CA GLU A 32 15.14 2.58 7.27
C GLU A 32 14.89 4.07 7.52
N GLY A 33 13.75 4.57 7.04
CA GLY A 33 13.26 5.93 7.33
C GLY A 33 12.78 6.13 8.78
N ASN A 34 12.87 5.11 9.64
CA ASN A 34 12.38 5.10 11.02
C ASN A 34 10.88 5.44 11.16
N LEU A 35 10.09 5.09 10.13
CA LEU A 35 8.64 5.25 10.17
C LEU A 35 8.01 4.07 10.92
N ALA A 36 7.19 4.37 11.93
CA ALA A 36 6.40 3.37 12.64
C ALA A 36 5.05 3.19 11.93
N PHE A 37 4.77 1.96 11.48
CA PHE A 37 3.54 1.66 10.74
C PHE A 37 2.98 0.27 11.05
N LYS A 38 1.68 0.11 10.80
CA LYS A 38 1.00 -1.17 10.66
C LYS A 38 0.80 -1.48 9.18
N HIS A 39 1.01 -2.72 8.79
CA HIS A 39 0.75 -3.21 7.43
C HIS A 39 -0.49 -4.09 7.43
N GLU A 40 -1.44 -3.78 6.55
CA GLU A 40 -2.68 -4.54 6.37
C GLU A 40 -2.90 -4.86 4.89
N ILE A 41 -3.26 -6.11 4.60
CA ILE A 41 -3.69 -6.57 3.29
C ILE A 41 -5.08 -7.19 3.45
N GLY A 42 -6.02 -6.82 2.59
CA GLY A 42 -7.38 -7.31 2.64
C GLY A 42 -8.07 -7.25 1.29
N PHE A 43 -9.36 -7.60 1.30
CA PHE A 43 -10.22 -7.54 0.12
C PHE A 43 -11.33 -6.51 0.35
N VAL A 44 -11.62 -5.73 -0.70
CA VAL A 44 -12.74 -4.80 -0.78
C VAL A 44 -13.75 -5.39 -1.75
N GLY A 45 -14.90 -5.82 -1.24
CA GLY A 45 -15.97 -6.42 -2.02
C GLY A 45 -17.27 -6.45 -1.23
N VAL A 46 -18.34 -6.94 -1.85
CA VAL A 46 -19.63 -7.07 -1.18
C VAL A 46 -19.53 -8.07 -0.02
N ARG A 47 -19.96 -7.62 1.17
CA ARG A 47 -19.91 -8.44 2.38
C ARG A 47 -20.78 -9.70 2.21
N ASP A 48 -20.22 -10.85 2.62
CA ASP A 48 -20.89 -12.15 2.67
C ASP A 48 -21.33 -12.74 1.31
N LEU A 49 -20.79 -12.23 0.19
CA LEU A 49 -21.02 -12.76 -1.15
C LEU A 49 -19.68 -13.00 -1.88
N PRO A 50 -19.55 -14.08 -2.66
CA PRO A 50 -18.46 -14.21 -3.62
C PRO A 50 -18.57 -13.08 -4.64
N ASP A 51 -17.64 -12.13 -4.57
CA ASP A 51 -17.60 -10.98 -5.45
C ASP A 51 -16.46 -11.16 -6.46
N PRO A 52 -16.75 -11.54 -7.71
CA PRO A 52 -15.72 -11.68 -8.74
C PRO A 52 -15.06 -10.34 -9.10
N GLU A 53 -15.68 -9.22 -8.72
CA GLU A 53 -15.17 -7.86 -8.90
C GLU A 53 -14.47 -7.32 -7.63
N ALA A 54 -14.23 -8.18 -6.63
CA ALA A 54 -13.50 -7.77 -5.43
C ALA A 54 -12.12 -7.19 -5.81
N CYS A 55 -11.71 -6.16 -5.08
CA CYS A 55 -10.36 -5.60 -5.19
C CYS A 55 -9.51 -6.10 -4.02
N CYS A 56 -8.25 -6.42 -4.26
CA CYS A 56 -7.28 -6.49 -3.18
C CYS A 56 -6.92 -5.05 -2.77
N ALA A 57 -6.81 -4.80 -1.47
CA ALA A 57 -6.36 -3.53 -0.94
C ALA A 57 -5.19 -3.78 0.01
N GLU A 58 -4.19 -2.91 -0.09
CA GLU A 58 -3.03 -2.92 0.77
C GLU A 58 -2.86 -1.54 1.40
N SER A 59 -2.72 -1.51 2.72
CA SER A 59 -2.64 -0.30 3.51
C SER A 59 -1.44 -0.31 4.46
N ILE A 60 -0.69 0.79 4.45
CA ILE A 60 0.32 1.14 5.46
C ILE A 60 -0.27 2.24 6.33
N ILE A 61 -0.50 1.94 7.60
CA ILE A 61 -1.21 2.82 8.54
C ILE A 61 -0.20 3.38 9.54
N PHE A 62 -0.13 4.70 9.64
CA PHE A 62 0.80 5.42 10.51
C PHE A 62 0.15 5.80 11.85
N ALA A 63 0.98 6.20 12.82
CA ALA A 63 0.53 6.55 14.17
C ALA A 63 -0.42 7.76 14.19
N ASP A 64 -0.31 8.66 13.20
CA ASP A 64 -1.22 9.80 13.02
C ASP A 64 -2.57 9.41 12.40
N GLY A 65 -2.78 8.13 12.07
CA GLY A 65 -3.98 7.61 11.42
C GLY A 65 -4.01 7.82 9.90
N SER A 66 -3.01 8.50 9.33
CA SER A 66 -2.84 8.60 7.90
C SER A 66 -2.46 7.23 7.33
N ARG A 67 -2.74 7.02 6.04
CA ARG A 67 -2.40 5.75 5.39
C ARG A 67 -1.91 5.92 3.97
N ALA A 68 -0.89 5.15 3.60
CA ALA A 68 -0.58 4.89 2.20
C ALA A 68 -1.42 3.68 1.75
N LEU A 69 -2.17 3.82 0.67
CA LEU A 69 -3.08 2.80 0.14
C LEU A 69 -2.73 2.49 -1.32
N ARG A 70 -2.80 1.22 -1.71
CA ARG A 70 -2.91 0.81 -3.11
C ARG A 70 -3.94 -0.30 -3.25
N ILE A 71 -4.46 -0.47 -4.47
CA ILE A 71 -5.45 -1.50 -4.79
C ILE A 71 -5.01 -2.29 -6.02
N SER A 72 -5.49 -3.52 -6.15
CA SER A 72 -5.40 -4.29 -7.39
C SER A 72 -6.73 -4.99 -7.66
N ALA A 73 -6.99 -5.34 -8.91
CA ALA A 73 -8.07 -6.27 -9.21
C ALA A 73 -7.77 -7.62 -8.54
N ALA A 74 -8.78 -8.30 -7.98
CA ALA A 74 -8.57 -9.67 -7.46
C ALA A 74 -8.36 -10.68 -8.60
N GLN A 75 -8.90 -10.41 -9.79
CA GLN A 75 -8.69 -11.21 -11.00
C GLN A 75 -8.23 -10.33 -12.15
N GLY A 76 -6.92 -10.19 -12.31
CA GLY A 76 -6.34 -9.53 -13.48
C GLY A 76 -4.84 -9.28 -13.36
N ASP A 77 -4.13 -9.46 -14.47
CA ASP A 77 -2.67 -9.21 -14.61
C ASP A 77 -2.29 -7.72 -14.52
N THR A 78 -3.22 -6.84 -14.18
CA THR A 78 -3.03 -5.38 -14.20
C THR A 78 -2.15 -4.84 -13.06
N GLY A 79 -1.64 -5.71 -12.19
CA GLY A 79 -0.77 -5.33 -11.08
C GLY A 79 -1.44 -4.43 -10.05
N TRP A 80 -0.65 -3.94 -9.10
CA TRP A 80 -1.10 -2.97 -8.12
C TRP A 80 -1.11 -1.55 -8.70
N THR A 81 -2.07 -0.72 -8.29
CA THR A 81 -2.01 0.72 -8.52
C THR A 81 -0.79 1.32 -7.81
N GLN A 82 -0.46 2.56 -8.18
CA GLN A 82 0.45 3.37 -7.38
C GLN A 82 -0.09 3.56 -5.96
N TRP A 83 0.83 3.74 -5.02
CA TRP A 83 0.53 4.14 -3.66
C TRP A 83 -0.02 5.57 -3.63
N THR A 84 -1.11 5.75 -2.89
CA THR A 84 -1.74 7.05 -2.67
C THR A 84 -1.87 7.33 -1.17
N ALA A 85 -1.66 8.58 -0.77
CA ALA A 85 -1.80 8.99 0.62
C ALA A 85 -3.26 9.36 0.91
N LEU A 86 -3.80 8.80 2.00
CA LEU A 86 -5.11 9.14 2.54
C LEU A 86 -4.96 9.73 3.93
N GLN A 87 -5.63 10.86 4.14
CA GLN A 87 -5.70 11.52 5.44
C GLN A 87 -6.61 10.71 6.40
N PRO A 88 -6.42 10.83 7.72
CA PRO A 88 -7.35 10.29 8.69
C PRO A 88 -8.77 10.80 8.43
N LEU A 89 -9.77 9.92 8.59
CA LEU A 89 -11.17 10.33 8.59
C LEU A 89 -11.46 10.98 9.95
N HIS A 90 -11.79 12.26 9.95
CA HIS A 90 -12.22 13.04 11.13
C HIS A 90 -13.73 12.90 11.37
#